data_AF-A0A8C6UX13-F1
#
_entry.id   AF-A0A8C6UX13-F1
#
_cell.length_a   1.000
_cell.length_b   1.000
_cell.length_c   1.000
_cell.angle_alpha   90.00
_cell.angle_beta   90.00
_cell.angle_gamma   90.00
#
_symmetry.space_group_name_H-M   'P 1'
#
loop_
_entity.id
_entity.type
_entity.pdbx_description
1 polymer ?
#
loop_
_entity_poly.entity_id
_entity_poly.type
_entity_poly.pdbx_seq_one_letter_code
_entity_poly.pdbx_strand_id
1 'polypeptide(L)'
;MAYNIYSLQLLGPASPGLIQANHTSGSGQYESVNFTIIGTSMGMGCHVEGSSMSSFWYSLFDNGTNYCNLRNIIEGSGLSKAPGFVEFTNEWLCLGVGISACN
;
A
#
# COMPACT_ATOMS: atom_id res chain seq x y z
N MET A 1 25.72 -4.07 10.56
CA MET A 1 25.16 -2.88 9.89
C MET A 1 24.02 -3.37 9.00
N ALA A 2 22.79 -3.34 9.50
CA ALA A 2 21.62 -3.73 8.74
C ALA A 2 21.04 -2.45 8.12
N TYR A 3 21.23 -2.26 6.82
CA TYR A 3 20.50 -1.24 6.09
C TYR A 3 19.06 -1.75 5.97
N ASN A 4 18.18 -1.36 6.91
CA ASN A 4 16.75 -1.58 6.76
C ASN A 4 16.26 -0.58 5.70
N ILE A 5 16.19 -1.02 4.44
CA ILE A 5 15.81 -0.19 3.30
C ILE A 5 14.27 0.04 3.27
N TYR A 6 13.52 -0.58 4.18
CA TYR A 6 12.07 -0.38 4.33
C TYR A 6 11.80 0.86 5.21
N SER A 7 11.72 2.04 4.61
CA SER A 7 11.33 3.25 5.34
C SER A 7 9.93 3.69 4.92
N LEU A 8 8.99 3.68 5.87
CA LEU A 8 7.71 4.35 5.76
C LEU A 8 7.77 5.66 6.55
N GLN A 9 7.67 6.78 5.85
CA GLN A 9 7.71 8.12 6.44
C GLN A 9 6.37 8.81 6.27
N LEU A 10 5.66 9.06 7.38
CA LEU A 10 4.42 9.83 7.37
C LEU A 10 4.69 11.27 6.91
N LEU A 11 3.83 11.77 6.03
CA LEU A 11 3.87 13.15 5.54
C LEU A 11 3.24 14.16 6.51
N GLY A 12 2.54 13.66 7.54
CA GLY A 12 1.90 14.43 8.59
C GLY A 12 1.32 13.50 9.67
N PRO A 13 0.65 14.04 10.69
CA PRO A 13 -0.05 13.20 11.66
C PRO A 13 -1.10 12.34 10.95
N ALA A 14 -1.11 11.04 11.24
CA ALA A 14 -2.16 10.15 10.77
C ALA A 14 -3.50 10.64 11.32
N SER A 15 -4.48 10.83 10.44
CA SER A 15 -5.83 11.21 10.83
C SER A 15 -6.75 9.98 10.75
N PRO A 16 -7.88 9.95 11.47
CA PRO A 16 -8.80 8.81 11.43
C PRO A 16 -9.33 8.46 10.03
N GLY A 17 -9.30 9.40 9.08
CA GLY A 17 -9.79 9.20 7.72
C GLY A 17 -8.72 9.19 6.64
N LEU A 18 -7.48 9.59 6.93
CA LEU A 18 -6.43 9.74 5.93
C LEU A 18 -5.04 9.55 6.52
N ILE A 19 -4.27 8.67 5.89
CA ILE A 19 -2.84 8.44 6.13
C ILE A 19 -2.12 8.72 4.82
N GLN A 20 -1.14 9.62 4.87
CA GLN A 20 -0.27 9.92 3.73
C GLN A 20 1.17 9.66 4.16
N ALA A 21 1.90 8.90 3.37
CA ALA A 21 3.28 8.55 3.66
C ALA A 21 4.09 8.42 2.37
N ASN A 22 5.41 8.49 2.51
CA ASN A 22 6.31 8.00 1.48
C ASN A 22 6.89 6.67 1.94
N HIS A 23 6.92 5.71 1.04
CA HIS A 23 7.51 4.40 1.25
C HIS A 23 8.75 4.29 0.36
N THR A 24 9.79 3.69 0.93
CA THR A 24 10.96 3.25 0.17
C THR A 24 10.99 1.73 0.26
N SER A 25 10.86 1.07 -0.88
CA SER A 25 10.88 -0.38 -0.93
C SER A 25 12.31 -0.93 -0.79
N GLY A 26 12.43 -2.23 -0.53
CA GLY A 26 13.73 -2.89 -0.40
C GLY A 26 14.64 -2.80 -1.63
N SER A 27 14.06 -2.55 -2.82
CA SER A 27 14.80 -2.33 -4.06
C SER A 27 15.23 -0.86 -4.27
N GLY A 28 14.94 0.02 -3.31
CA GLY A 28 15.26 1.44 -3.35
C GLY A 28 14.26 2.27 -4.17
N GLN A 29 13.13 1.70 -4.58
CA GLN A 29 12.06 2.47 -5.21
C GLN A 29 11.41 3.39 -4.17
N TYR A 30 11.06 4.58 -4.62
CA TYR A 30 10.42 5.59 -3.79
C TYR A 30 9.02 5.89 -4.32
N GLU A 31 8.04 5.74 -3.45
CA GLU A 31 6.64 5.94 -3.78
C GLU A 31 5.92 6.72 -2.69
N SER A 32 4.89 7.45 -3.10
CA SER A 32 3.93 8.04 -2.19
C SER A 32 2.75 7.09 -2.05
N VAL A 33 2.35 6.83 -0.81
CA VAL A 33 1.23 5.96 -0.46
C VAL A 33 0.18 6.74 0.32
N ASN A 34 -1.08 6.56 -0.06
CA ASN A 34 -2.22 7.17 0.60
C ASN A 34 -3.24 6.10 0.97
N PHE A 35 -3.73 6.16 2.20
CA PHE A 35 -4.81 5.31 2.68
C PHE A 35 -5.95 6.19 3.18
N THR A 36 -7.12 6.04 2.57
CA THR A 36 -8.37 6.66 3.02
C THR A 36 -9.16 5.63 3.82
N ILE A 37 -9.52 5.99 5.05
CA ILE A 37 -10.23 5.09 5.96
C ILE A 37 -11.66 5.59 6.07
N ILE A 38 -12.60 4.76 5.63
CA ILE A 38 -14.02 5.07 5.57
C ILE A 38 -14.73 4.15 6.57
N GLY A 39 -15.32 4.74 7.61
CA GLY A 39 -16.12 3.99 8.58
C GLY A 39 -17.35 3.38 7.92
N THR A 40 -17.65 2.12 8.21
CA THR A 40 -18.90 1.50 7.75
C THR A 40 -20.07 1.94 8.64
N SER A 41 -21.26 2.08 8.05
CA SER A 41 -22.47 2.64 8.70
C SER A 41 -22.94 1.88 9.95
N MET A 42 -22.42 0.67 10.19
CA MET A 42 -22.75 -0.16 11.36
C MET A 42 -21.60 -0.32 12.35
N GLY A 43 -20.47 0.36 12.16
CA GLY A 43 -19.31 0.30 13.06
C GLY A 43 -18.61 -1.06 13.14
N MET A 44 -19.01 -2.03 12.29
CA MET A 44 -18.46 -3.39 12.27
C MET A 44 -17.15 -3.52 11.49
N GLY A 45 -16.58 -2.41 11.01
CA GLY A 45 -15.33 -2.38 10.27
C GLY A 45 -15.07 -1.06 9.58
N CYS A 46 -13.93 -0.97 8.90
CA CYS A 46 -13.58 0.13 8.01
C CYS A 46 -13.37 -0.39 6.59
N HIS A 47 -13.80 0.40 5.61
CA HIS A 47 -13.35 0.27 4.24
C HIS A 47 -12.08 1.12 4.08
N VAL A 48 -11.02 0.54 3.54
CA VAL A 48 -9.76 1.23 3.32
C VAL A 48 -9.48 1.27 1.82
N GLU A 49 -9.37 2.47 1.28
CA GLU A 49 -8.91 2.69 -0.08
C GLU A 49 -7.42 3.01 -0.04
N GLY A 50 -6.61 2.18 -0.69
CA GLY A 50 -5.15 2.36 -0.78
C GLY A 50 -4.73 2.78 -2.19
N SER A 51 -3.81 3.73 -2.29
CA SER A 51 -3.17 4.10 -3.55
C SER A 51 -1.66 4.26 -3.36
N SER A 52 -0.89 3.84 -4.36
CA SER A 52 0.57 3.98 -4.43
C SER A 52 0.92 4.66 -5.75
N MET A 53 1.80 5.66 -5.70
CA MET A 53 2.32 6.35 -6.87
C MET A 53 3.84 6.45 -6.78
N SER A 54 4.54 5.80 -7.71
CA SER A 54 5.99 5.89 -7.85
C SER A 54 6.41 7.28 -8.34
N SER A 55 7.54 7.80 -7.85
CA SER A 55 8.05 9.13 -8.23
C SER A 55 8.62 9.21 -9.66
N PHE A 56 8.83 8.09 -10.34
CA PHE A 56 9.41 8.07 -11.69
C PHE A 56 8.34 7.85 -12.78
N TRP A 57 8.46 8.62 -13.86
CA TRP A 57 7.49 8.76 -14.95
C TRP A 57 7.55 7.67 -16.04
N TYR A 58 8.27 6.58 -15.80
CA TYR A 58 8.34 5.45 -16.71
C TYR A 58 8.31 4.15 -15.94
N SER A 59 7.13 3.75 -15.51
CA SER A 59 6.94 2.32 -15.41
C SER A 59 5.63 1.83 -15.97
N LEU A 60 5.58 1.94 -17.30
CA LEU A 60 4.74 1.09 -18.14
C LEU A 60 5.05 -0.42 -17.93
N PHE A 61 6.16 -0.76 -17.27
CA PHE A 61 6.69 -2.13 -17.11
C PHE A 61 6.96 -2.54 -15.65
N ASP A 62 6.41 -1.84 -14.65
CA ASP A 62 6.80 -2.10 -13.25
C ASP A 62 6.30 -3.43 -12.71
N ASN A 63 5.79 -4.34 -13.54
CA ASN A 63 5.56 -5.73 -13.16
C ASN A 63 4.79 -5.87 -11.84
N GLY A 64 3.88 -4.92 -11.56
CA GLY A 64 3.11 -4.88 -10.33
C GLY A 64 3.75 -4.23 -9.08
N THR A 65 4.77 -3.38 -9.22
CA THR A 65 5.35 -2.63 -8.09
C THR A 65 4.32 -1.77 -7.35
N ASN A 66 3.31 -1.19 -8.00
CA ASN A 66 2.26 -0.45 -7.29
C ASN A 66 1.36 -1.32 -6.40
N TYR A 67 1.00 -2.53 -6.89
CA TYR A 67 0.25 -3.49 -6.07
C TYR A 67 1.13 -4.02 -4.93
N CYS A 68 2.35 -4.46 -5.22
CA CYS A 68 3.26 -4.97 -4.20
C CYS A 68 3.67 -3.92 -3.17
N ASN A 69 3.81 -2.66 -3.55
CA ASN A 69 4.09 -1.58 -2.60
C ASN A 69 2.99 -1.49 -1.53
N LEU A 70 1.73 -1.48 -1.97
CA LEU A 70 0.60 -1.51 -1.03
C LEU A 70 0.55 -2.83 -0.27
N ARG A 71 0.67 -3.96 -0.97
CA ARG A 71 0.56 -5.29 -0.38
C ARG A 71 1.61 -5.52 0.71
N ASN A 72 2.85 -5.12 0.47
CA ASN A 72 3.95 -5.26 1.41
C ASN A 72 3.73 -4.41 2.67
N ILE A 73 3.13 -3.21 2.53
CA ILE A 73 2.75 -2.39 3.68
C ILE A 73 1.60 -3.06 4.46
N ILE A 74 0.58 -3.55 3.77
CA ILE A 74 -0.56 -4.24 4.39
C ILE A 74 -0.10 -5.51 5.12
N GLU A 75 0.77 -6.32 4.52
CA GLU A 75 1.33 -7.51 5.14
C GLU A 75 2.28 -7.20 6.29
N GLY A 76 3.17 -6.21 6.11
CA GLY A 76 4.10 -5.75 7.15
C GLY A 76 3.40 -5.16 8.37
N SER A 77 2.23 -4.54 8.18
CA SER A 77 1.38 -4.04 9.28
C SER A 77 0.62 -5.15 10.02
N GLY A 78 0.53 -6.35 9.43
CA GLY A 78 -0.29 -7.46 9.93
C GLY A 78 -1.79 -7.32 9.63
N LEU A 79 -2.24 -6.26 8.95
CA LEU A 79 -3.66 -6.07 8.60
C LEU A 79 -4.20 -7.22 7.75
N SER A 80 -3.38 -7.79 6.85
CA SER A 80 -3.78 -8.95 6.03
C SER A 80 -4.13 -10.21 6.84
N LYS A 81 -3.73 -10.27 8.11
CA LYS A 81 -4.00 -11.38 9.03
C LYS A 81 -5.14 -11.07 10.01
N ALA A 82 -5.69 -9.85 9.97
CA ALA A 82 -6.77 -9.44 10.86
C ALA A 82 -8.06 -10.22 10.53
N PRO A 83 -8.85 -10.64 11.55
CA PRO A 83 -10.14 -11.27 11.32
C PRO A 83 -11.06 -10.37 10.47
N GLY A 84 -11.62 -10.93 9.40
CA GLY A 84 -12.52 -10.18 8.51
C GLY A 84 -11.80 -9.31 7.47
N PHE A 85 -10.47 -9.38 7.36
CA PHE A 85 -9.75 -8.75 6.25
C PHE A 85 -10.21 -9.36 4.91
N VAL A 86 -10.63 -8.48 4.01
CA VAL A 86 -10.97 -8.83 2.63
C VAL A 86 -10.31 -7.80 1.73
N GLU A 87 -9.48 -8.28 0.81
CA GLU A 87 -8.88 -7.43 -0.22
C GLU A 87 -9.76 -7.45 -1.46
N PHE A 88 -10.15 -6.26 -1.93
CA PHE A 88 -10.89 -6.10 -3.18
C PHE A 88 -10.01 -5.38 -4.19
N THR A 89 -9.49 -6.13 -5.16
CA THR A 89 -8.60 -5.63 -6.20
C THR A 89 -8.74 -6.46 -7.48
N ASN A 90 -8.30 -5.91 -8.60
CA ASN A 90 -8.22 -6.59 -9.90
C ASN A 90 -7.23 -5.84 -10.81
N GLU A 91 -6.94 -6.39 -11.99
CA GLU A 91 -6.00 -5.80 -12.95
C GLU A 91 -6.39 -4.40 -13.45
N TRP A 92 -7.67 -4.02 -13.35
CA TRP A 92 -8.13 -2.68 -13.69
C TRP A 92 -7.92 -1.67 -12.56
N LEU A 93 -8.00 -2.12 -11.31
CA LEU A 93 -7.81 -1.27 -10.13
C LEU A 93 -6.35 -1.13 -9.73
N CYS A 94 -5.59 -2.22 -9.80
CA CYS A 94 -4.17 -2.28 -9.52
C CYS A 94 -3.50 -3.10 -10.61
N LEU A 95 -2.90 -2.41 -11.58
CA LEU A 95 -2.17 -3.04 -12.67
C LEU A 95 -1.08 -3.94 -12.11
N GLY A 96 -1.05 -5.19 -12.57
CA GLY A 96 -0.05 -6.17 -12.25
C GLY A 96 -0.46 -7.16 -11.16
N VAL A 97 -1.62 -7.05 -10.51
CA VAL A 97 -2.01 -7.90 -9.37
C VAL A 97 -1.91 -9.41 -9.65
N GLY A 98 -2.22 -9.86 -10.86
CA GLY A 98 -2.21 -11.27 -11.27
C GLY A 98 -0.88 -11.76 -11.84
N ILE A 99 0.07 -10.87 -12.10
CA ILE A 99 1.44 -11.20 -12.58
C ILE A 99 2.53 -10.81 -11.58
N SER A 100 2.16 -10.15 -10.49
CA SER A 100 3.04 -9.72 -9.41
C SER A 100 3.51 -10.89 -8.57
N ALA A 101 4.82 -10.99 -8.35
CA ALA A 101 5.38 -11.80 -7.26
C ALA A 101 5.82 -10.85 -6.14
N CYS A 102 4.88 -10.48 -5.26
CA CYS A 102 5.20 -9.68 -4.07
C CYS A 102 5.98 -10.55 -3.07
N ASN A 103 7.00 -9.97 -2.43
CA ASN A 103 7.90 -10.62 -1.48
C ASN A 103 7.83 -9.95 -0.11
#